data_AF-A0A9E3T5X5-F1
#
_entry.id   AF-A0A9E3T5X5-F1
#
_cell.length_a   1.000
_cell.length_b   1.000
_cell.length_c   1.000
_cell.angle_alpha   90.00
_cell.angle_beta   90.00
_cell.angle_gamma   90.00
#
_symmetry.space_group_name_H-M   'P 1'
#
loop_
_entity.id
_entity.type
_entity.pdbx_description
1 polymer ?
#
loop_
_entity_poly.entity_id
_entity_poly.type
_entity_poly.pdbx_seq_one_letter_code
_entity_poly.pdbx_strand_id
1 'polypeptide(L)'
;MTVAAAYALNDPLITYAGQGGPAGSLEALVTVDQPNIVIETVKQAEDGQGIIVRFYESQRRRGQITLRTGFDLSQAWHTNLMEENGDAVPVEGRTVTYTVRPYEIVTLRLV
;
A
#
# COMPACT_ATOMS: atom_id res chain seq x y z
N MET A 1 -14.26 -18.33 4.27
CA MET A 1 -14.07 -16.86 4.30
C MET A 1 -12.70 -16.56 3.72
N THR A 2 -12.60 -15.68 2.72
CA THR A 2 -11.29 -15.24 2.18
C THR A 2 -10.70 -14.16 3.08
N VAL A 3 -9.39 -13.90 2.97
CA VAL A 3 -8.71 -12.85 3.75
C VAL A 3 -9.37 -11.48 3.52
N ALA A 4 -9.62 -11.10 2.26
CA ALA A 4 -10.28 -9.84 1.92
C ALA A 4 -11.69 -9.70 2.53
N ALA A 5 -12.51 -10.75 2.49
CA ALA A 5 -13.86 -10.72 3.08
C ALA A 5 -13.81 -10.55 4.60
N ALA A 6 -12.76 -11.09 5.25
CA ALA A 6 -12.56 -10.90 6.68
C ALA A 6 -12.23 -9.46 7.03
N TYR A 7 -11.38 -8.80 6.24
CA TYR A 7 -11.09 -7.37 6.44
C TYR A 7 -12.32 -6.51 6.23
N ALA A 8 -13.07 -6.72 5.14
CA ALA A 8 -14.29 -5.96 4.85
C ALA A 8 -15.38 -6.11 5.93
N LEU A 9 -15.39 -7.22 6.67
CA LEU A 9 -16.31 -7.41 7.79
C LEU A 9 -15.85 -6.67 9.06
N ASN A 10 -14.54 -6.57 9.28
CA ASN A 10 -13.95 -6.02 10.51
C ASN A 10 -13.60 -4.52 10.39
N ASP A 11 -13.58 -3.97 9.19
CA ASP A 11 -13.33 -2.54 8.95
C ASP A 11 -14.66 -1.79 8.74
N PRO A 12 -15.08 -0.94 9.68
CA PRO A 12 -16.35 -0.25 9.58
C PRO A 12 -16.37 0.74 8.41
N LEU A 13 -17.49 0.81 7.70
CA LEU A 13 -17.67 1.80 6.65
C LEU A 13 -17.68 3.22 7.23
N ILE A 14 -16.76 4.05 6.76
CA ILE A 14 -16.73 5.48 7.04
C ILE A 14 -17.53 6.20 5.96
N THR A 15 -18.49 7.03 6.38
CA THR A 15 -19.33 7.82 5.47
C THR A 15 -19.06 9.31 5.68
N TYR A 16 -19.13 10.08 4.59
CA TYR A 16 -19.01 11.53 4.61
C TYR A 16 -20.05 12.12 3.65
N ALA A 17 -20.55 13.32 3.97
CA ALA A 17 -21.41 14.06 3.06
C ALA A 17 -20.56 14.65 1.93
N GLY A 18 -20.70 14.12 0.72
CA GLY A 18 -20.11 14.69 -0.49
C GLY A 18 -21.00 15.77 -1.11
N GLN A 19 -20.43 16.66 -1.94
CA GLN A 19 -21.20 17.71 -2.64
C GLN A 19 -22.03 17.22 -3.84
N GLY A 20 -22.32 15.92 -3.93
CA GLY A 20 -23.03 15.35 -5.09
C GLY A 20 -22.15 15.35 -6.34
N GLY A 21 -21.39 14.27 -6.51
CA GLY A 21 -20.64 13.95 -7.73
C GLY A 21 -20.90 12.49 -8.10
N PRO A 22 -20.41 12.03 -9.27
CA PRO A 22 -20.47 10.61 -9.61
C PRO A 22 -19.83 9.78 -8.49
N ALA A 23 -20.51 8.72 -8.05
CA ALA A 23 -19.93 7.77 -7.12
C ALA A 23 -18.62 7.22 -7.71
N GLY A 24 -17.52 7.26 -6.96
CA GLY A 24 -16.22 6.77 -7.39
C GLY A 24 -15.28 7.80 -8.04
N SER A 25 -15.53 9.10 -7.87
CA SER A 25 -14.64 10.15 -8.40
C SER A 25 -13.31 10.33 -7.66
N LEU A 26 -13.11 9.63 -6.53
CA LEU A 26 -11.86 9.68 -5.78
C LEU A 26 -10.95 8.55 -6.24
N GLU A 27 -9.78 8.91 -6.76
CA GLU A 27 -8.73 7.94 -7.01
C GLU A 27 -8.25 7.32 -5.69
N ALA A 28 -7.97 6.01 -5.71
CA ALA A 28 -7.42 5.32 -4.56
C ALA A 28 -6.02 5.85 -4.24
N LEU A 29 -5.74 6.08 -2.95
CA LEU A 29 -4.44 6.57 -2.51
C LEU A 29 -3.32 5.60 -2.87
N VAL A 30 -3.55 4.30 -2.64
CA VAL A 30 -2.65 3.19 -3.00
C VAL A 30 -3.47 1.98 -3.42
N THR A 31 -3.00 1.25 -4.42
CA THR A 31 -3.56 -0.03 -4.88
C THR A 31 -2.44 -1.04 -5.12
N VAL A 32 -2.76 -2.34 -5.13
CA VAL A 32 -1.85 -3.43 -5.46
C VAL A 32 -2.50 -4.35 -6.49
N ASP A 33 -1.71 -4.89 -7.42
CA ASP A 33 -2.17 -5.74 -8.53
C ASP A 33 -2.35 -7.22 -8.18
N GLN A 34 -1.85 -7.66 -7.02
CA GLN A 34 -1.90 -9.06 -6.58
C GLN A 34 -2.91 -9.28 -5.44
N PRO A 35 -3.88 -10.22 -5.58
CA PRO A 35 -4.94 -10.44 -4.59
C PRO A 35 -4.48 -11.15 -3.32
N ASN A 36 -3.28 -11.73 -3.31
CA ASN A 36 -2.68 -12.33 -2.12
C ASN A 36 -1.92 -11.31 -1.25
N ILE A 37 -1.83 -10.05 -1.69
CA ILE A 37 -1.22 -8.96 -0.93
C ILE A 37 -2.29 -8.17 -0.21
N VAL A 38 -2.09 -7.94 1.08
CA VAL A 38 -2.99 -7.14 1.92
C VAL A 38 -2.24 -5.89 2.35
N ILE A 39 -2.74 -4.73 1.96
CA ILE A 39 -2.28 -3.44 2.49
C ILE A 39 -2.87 -3.30 3.90
N GLU A 40 -2.00 -3.22 4.89
CA GLU A 40 -2.36 -3.22 6.31
C GLU A 40 -2.35 -1.81 6.89
N THR A 41 -1.35 -0.99 6.54
CA THR A 41 -1.25 0.39 7.01
C THR A 41 -0.89 1.32 5.86
N VAL A 42 -1.58 2.47 5.80
CA VAL A 42 -1.16 3.65 5.04
C VAL A 42 -1.18 4.84 5.99
N LYS A 43 -0.01 5.45 6.24
CA LYS A 43 0.12 6.59 7.16
C LYS A 43 1.20 7.56 6.70
N GLN A 44 1.18 8.79 7.20
CA GLN A 44 2.33 9.69 7.05
C GLN A 44 3.55 9.12 7.79
N ALA A 45 4.74 9.26 7.21
CA ALA A 45 5.99 8.93 7.89
C ALA A 45 6.15 9.75 9.18
N GLU A 46 6.79 9.20 10.21
CA GLU A 46 6.95 9.85 11.52
C GLU A 46 7.76 11.14 11.46
N ASP A 47 8.72 11.22 10.53
CA ASP A 47 9.49 12.43 10.23
C ASP A 47 8.72 13.45 9.35
N GLY A 48 7.48 13.13 8.99
CA GLY A 48 6.59 13.94 8.17
C GLY A 48 6.85 13.87 6.66
N GLN A 49 7.88 13.15 6.23
CA GLN A 49 8.33 13.16 4.83
C GLN A 49 7.93 11.86 4.10
N GLY A 50 6.83 11.94 3.34
CA GLY A 50 6.31 10.83 2.54
C GLY A 50 5.26 9.99 3.28
N ILE A 51 4.86 8.90 2.65
CA ILE A 51 3.80 7.99 3.09
C ILE A 51 4.40 6.60 3.31
N ILE A 52 4.11 6.02 4.47
CA ILE A 52 4.44 4.65 4.82
C ILE A 52 3.29 3.75 4.39
N VAL A 53 3.61 2.76 3.57
CA VAL A 53 2.71 1.67 3.16
C VAL A 53 3.26 0.37 3.67
N ARG A 54 2.52 -0.28 4.59
CA ARG A 54 2.83 -1.63 5.06
C ARG A 54 1.85 -2.61 4.45
N PHE A 55 2.39 -3.71 3.94
CA PHE A 55 1.59 -4.79 3.39
C PHE A 55 2.22 -6.14 3.70
N TYR A 56 1.45 -7.21 3.56
CA TYR A 56 1.96 -8.56 3.75
C TYR A 56 1.39 -9.54 2.73
N GLU A 57 2.14 -10.61 2.50
CA GLU A 57 1.74 -11.73 1.65
C GLU A 57 0.93 -12.76 2.47
N SER A 58 -0.30 -13.07 2.05
CA SER A 58 -1.25 -13.81 2.87
C SER A 58 -1.44 -15.29 2.48
N GLN A 59 -0.81 -15.77 1.42
CA GLN A 59 -1.11 -17.07 0.80
C GLN A 59 0.12 -17.96 0.52
N ARG A 60 1.26 -17.69 1.19
CA ARG A 60 2.53 -18.42 1.03
C ARG A 60 3.09 -18.36 -0.40
N ARG A 61 2.85 -17.27 -1.12
CA ARG A 61 3.32 -17.11 -2.50
C ARG A 61 4.57 -16.23 -2.56
N ARG A 62 5.38 -16.47 -3.59
CA ARG A 62 6.47 -15.60 -3.99
C ARG A 62 6.08 -14.98 -5.33
N GLY A 63 6.41 -13.72 -5.54
CA GLY A 63 6.13 -13.09 -6.82
C GLY A 63 6.39 -11.60 -6.83
N GLN A 64 6.36 -11.04 -8.03
CA GLN A 64 6.40 -9.59 -8.24
C GLN A 64 5.02 -9.00 -7.98
N ILE A 65 4.99 -7.85 -7.32
CA ILE A 65 3.80 -7.06 -7.03
C ILE A 65 4.07 -5.63 -7.48
N THR A 66 3.02 -4.95 -7.92
CA THR A 66 3.07 -3.55 -8.33
C THR A 66 2.15 -2.75 -7.41
N LEU A 67 2.72 -1.84 -6.63
CA LEU A 67 1.95 -0.79 -5.98
C LEU A 67 1.74 0.37 -6.96
N ARG A 68 0.52 0.86 -7.05
CA ARG A 68 0.17 2.10 -7.77
C ARG A 68 -0.39 3.11 -6.80
N THR A 69 0.11 4.33 -6.90
CA THR A 69 -0.33 5.47 -6.08
C THR A 69 -1.23 6.42 -6.87
N GLY A 70 -2.09 7.15 -6.15
CA GLY A 70 -2.89 8.25 -6.69
C GLY A 70 -2.13 9.58 -6.83
N PHE A 71 -0.81 9.58 -6.59
CA PHE A 71 0.07 10.74 -6.60
C PHE A 71 1.38 10.43 -7.34
N ASP A 72 2.12 11.46 -7.75
CA ASP A 72 3.42 11.26 -8.39
C ASP A 72 4.49 10.89 -7.37
N LEU A 73 5.34 9.94 -7.72
CA LEU A 73 6.43 9.48 -6.87
C LEU A 73 7.76 10.05 -7.35
N SER A 74 8.53 10.57 -6.42
CA SER A 74 9.91 10.97 -6.62
C SER A 74 10.89 9.87 -6.19
N GLN A 75 10.60 9.18 -5.09
CA GLN A 75 11.45 8.13 -4.53
C GLN A 75 10.62 7.07 -3.79
N ALA A 76 11.18 5.87 -3.66
CA ALA A 76 10.64 4.84 -2.80
C ALA A 76 11.78 4.10 -2.09
N TRP A 77 11.53 3.71 -0.84
CA TRP A 77 12.50 3.03 0.01
C TRP A 77 11.85 1.84 0.68
N HIS A 78 12.56 0.72 0.73
CA HIS A 78 12.24 -0.34 1.67
C HIS A 78 12.68 0.10 3.06
N THR A 79 11.83 -0.08 4.07
CA THR A 79 12.14 0.32 5.45
C THR A 79 12.02 -0.85 6.41
N ASN A 80 12.66 -0.72 7.57
CA ASN A 80 12.32 -1.56 8.71
C ASN A 80 11.00 -1.10 9.37
N LEU A 81 10.62 -1.75 10.46
CA LEU A 81 9.39 -1.41 11.21
C LEU A 81 9.46 -0.03 11.88
N MET A 82 10.66 0.51 12.07
CA MET A 82 10.93 1.84 12.64
C MET A 82 11.06 2.93 11.56
N GLU A 83 10.68 2.63 10.31
CA GLU A 83 10.68 3.58 9.18
C GLU A 83 12.07 4.08 8.76
N GLU A 84 13.12 3.40 9.22
CA GLU A 84 14.47 3.69 8.78
C GLU A 84 14.68 3.16 7.37
N ASN A 85 15.08 4.04 6.46
CA ASN A 85 15.31 3.71 5.05
C ASN A 85 16.47 2.72 4.90
N GLY A 86 16.19 1.62 4.22
CA GLY A 86 17.18 0.66 3.74
C GLY A 86 17.39 0.83 2.24
N ASP A 87 17.15 -0.25 1.49
CA ASP A 87 17.37 -0.26 0.04
C ASP A 87 16.37 0.63 -0.70
N ALA A 88 16.87 1.41 -1.65
CA ALA A 88 16.01 2.15 -2.58
C ALA A 88 15.24 1.18 -3.48
N VAL A 89 13.96 1.49 -3.71
CA VAL A 89 13.09 0.73 -4.62
C VAL A 89 12.85 1.56 -5.88
N PRO A 90 13.05 1.01 -7.09
CA PRO A 90 12.82 1.74 -8.32
C PRO A 90 11.38 2.25 -8.44
N VAL A 91 11.25 3.50 -8.88
CA VAL A 91 9.98 4.18 -9.15
C VAL A 91 9.84 4.36 -10.66
N GLU A 92 8.66 4.04 -11.18
CA GLU A 92 8.27 4.31 -12.55
C GLU A 92 6.97 5.12 -12.55
N GLY A 93 7.08 6.44 -12.66
CA GLY A 93 5.94 7.37 -12.58
C GLY A 93 5.21 7.28 -11.24
N ARG A 94 4.05 6.62 -11.20
CA ARG A 94 3.23 6.42 -9.99
C ARG A 94 3.29 5.00 -9.42
N THR A 95 4.22 4.18 -9.92
CA THR A 95 4.30 2.76 -9.57
C THR A 95 5.63 2.37 -8.94
N VAL A 96 5.55 1.41 -8.02
CA VAL A 96 6.69 0.76 -7.36
C VAL A 96 6.52 -0.74 -7.48
N THR A 97 7.58 -1.41 -7.92
CA THR A 97 7.58 -2.86 -8.12
C THR A 97 8.47 -3.54 -7.09
N TYR A 98 7.94 -4.56 -6.41
CA TYR A 98 8.66 -5.29 -5.35
C TYR A 98 8.47 -6.81 -5.51
N THR A 99 9.47 -7.61 -5.15
CA THR A 99 9.36 -9.08 -5.16
C THR A 99 9.18 -9.60 -3.75
N VAL A 100 7.97 -10.02 -3.41
CA VAL A 100 7.64 -10.53 -2.08
C VAL A 100 8.04 -12.00 -1.90
N ARG A 101 8.36 -12.36 -0.65
CA ARG A 101 8.58 -13.73 -0.19
C ARG A 101 7.32 -14.25 0.52
N PRO A 102 7.17 -15.60 0.65
CA PRO A 102 6.04 -16.18 1.36
C PRO A 102 5.90 -15.62 2.78
N TYR A 103 4.71 -15.09 3.12
CA TYR A 103 4.40 -14.46 4.41
C TYR A 103 5.27 -13.26 4.81
N GLU A 104 5.94 -12.63 3.85
CA GLU A 104 6.74 -11.44 4.12
C GLU A 104 5.85 -10.26 4.49
N ILE A 105 6.26 -9.52 5.52
CA ILE A 105 5.73 -8.20 5.84
C ILE A 105 6.71 -7.19 5.26
N VAL A 106 6.23 -6.32 4.39
CA VAL A 106 7.03 -5.31 3.71
C VAL A 106 6.53 -3.94 4.15
N THR A 107 7.47 -3.05 4.47
CA THR A 107 7.16 -1.63 4.71
C THR A 107 7.91 -0.82 3.66
N LEU A 108 7.17 -0.05 2.87
CA LEU A 108 7.72 0.88 1.90
C LEU A 108 7.41 2.31 2.31
N ARG A 109 8.40 3.18 2.17
CA ARG A 109 8.24 4.63 2.25
C ARG A 109 8.17 5.18 0.83
N LEU A 110 7.11 5.92 0.53
CA LEU A 110 6.81 6.52 -0.76
C LEU A 110 6.89 8.05 -0.64
N VAL A 111 7.76 8.69 -1.43
CA VAL A 111 8.02 10.14 -1.38
C VAL A 111 7.67 10.80 -2.69
#